data_AF-A0A0U5C9E5-F1
#
_entry.id   AF-A0A0U5C9E5-F1
#
_cell.length_a   1.000
_cell.length_b   1.000
_cell.length_c   1.000
_cell.angle_alpha   90.00
_cell.angle_beta   90.00
_cell.angle_gamma   90.00
#
_symmetry.space_group_name_H-M   'P 1'
#
loop_
_entity.id
_entity.type
_entity.pdbx_description
1 polymer ?
#
loop_
_entity_poly.entity_id
_entity_poly.type
_entity_poly.pdbx_seq_one_letter_code
_entity_poly.pdbx_strand_id
1 'polypeptide(L)'
;MLDYVPTKRQSHVLYKGFMSGIHAISPVIHPPTVLRQYNAFWDWYDSSSYSGESCPDPSFIPLLYAVWYGGSVTVSLRTIKAEFSGFTRTALSKTYNDQVTRWLAKVAFPRSPSLQGLAAYLLVQTILSKEEEPLTSSLFVSLAMRVAQTMGLHRDPANFGISPAEAECRRRMWWHIVHMDGVVSMSSGLPPLVNEETYWDVRETSEIKDTLLGLPEAEQYEKLVRSGLRPRDNPDDPTICGGSSMVNVYYLTVRGKYIMARKYP
;
A
#
# COMPACT_ATOMS: atom_id res chain seq x y z
N MET A 1 -3.66 -13.88 20.02
CA MET A 1 -3.70 -14.91 18.97
C MET A 1 -4.02 -14.21 17.64
N LEU A 2 -3.93 -14.88 16.48
CA LEU A 2 -4.44 -14.32 15.22
C LEU A 2 -5.94 -14.61 15.17
N ASP A 3 -6.76 -13.57 15.31
CA ASP A 3 -8.22 -13.73 15.39
C ASP A 3 -8.89 -13.28 14.07
N TYR A 4 -10.00 -13.91 13.70
CA TYR A 4 -10.73 -13.59 12.46
C TYR A 4 -9.90 -13.75 11.17
N VAL A 5 -8.97 -14.70 11.14
CA VAL A 5 -8.26 -15.07 9.91
C VAL A 5 -9.26 -15.76 8.96
N PRO A 6 -9.47 -15.25 7.72
CA PRO A 6 -10.32 -15.92 6.74
C PRO A 6 -9.69 -17.24 6.28
N THR A 7 -10.45 -18.11 5.61
CA THR A 7 -9.83 -19.24 4.90
C THR A 7 -8.87 -18.74 3.81
N LYS A 8 -7.88 -19.55 3.41
CA LYS A 8 -6.94 -19.21 2.32
C LYS A 8 -7.64 -18.81 1.02
N ARG A 9 -8.77 -19.48 0.70
CA ARG A 9 -9.64 -19.13 -0.43
C ARG A 9 -10.24 -17.73 -0.28
N GLN A 10 -10.91 -17.46 0.83
CA GLN A 10 -11.50 -16.16 1.13
C GLN A 10 -10.44 -15.05 1.16
N SER A 11 -9.28 -15.34 1.74
CA SER A 11 -8.11 -14.45 1.77
C SER A 11 -7.67 -14.05 0.37
N HIS A 12 -7.57 -15.01 -0.56
CA HIS A 12 -7.19 -14.76 -1.95
C HIS A 12 -8.23 -13.90 -2.69
N VAL A 13 -9.51 -14.14 -2.43
CA VAL A 13 -10.61 -13.32 -2.97
C VAL A 13 -10.46 -11.86 -2.52
N LEU A 14 -10.21 -11.64 -1.23
CA LEU A 14 -10.00 -10.29 -0.67
C LEU A 14 -8.71 -9.65 -1.21
N TYR A 15 -7.61 -10.42 -1.30
CA TYR A 15 -6.34 -9.97 -1.87
C TYR A 15 -6.51 -9.48 -3.32
N LYS A 16 -7.19 -10.25 -4.15
CA LYS A 16 -7.50 -9.86 -5.54
C LYS A 16 -8.35 -8.59 -5.59
N GLY A 17 -9.40 -8.52 -4.76
CA GLY A 17 -10.25 -7.33 -4.66
C GLY A 17 -9.44 -6.09 -4.27
N PHE A 18 -8.58 -6.21 -3.26
CA PHE A 18 -7.68 -5.15 -2.83
C PHE A 18 -6.76 -4.68 -3.97
N MET A 19 -6.14 -5.62 -4.69
CA MET A 19 -5.23 -5.28 -5.80
C MET A 19 -5.92 -4.56 -6.95
N SER A 20 -7.15 -4.96 -7.29
CA SER A 20 -7.93 -4.33 -8.36
C SER A 20 -8.61 -3.03 -7.96
N GLY A 21 -8.88 -2.80 -6.67
CA GLY A 21 -9.58 -1.61 -6.18
C GLY A 21 -8.65 -0.65 -5.47
N ILE A 22 -8.36 -0.92 -4.20
CA ILE A 22 -7.62 -0.01 -3.33
C ILE A 22 -6.18 0.22 -3.82
N HIS A 23 -5.46 -0.83 -4.19
CA HIS A 23 -4.07 -0.67 -4.62
C HIS A 23 -3.94 0.09 -5.94
N ALA A 24 -4.90 -0.05 -6.85
CA ALA A 24 -4.94 0.68 -8.12
C ALA A 24 -4.98 2.21 -7.94
N ILE A 25 -5.65 2.69 -6.89
CA ILE A 25 -5.77 4.11 -6.55
C ILE A 25 -4.75 4.56 -5.48
N SER A 26 -4.28 3.65 -4.64
CA SER A 26 -3.35 3.90 -3.54
C SER A 26 -2.21 2.88 -3.55
N PRO A 27 -1.28 2.99 -4.51
CA PRO A 27 -0.21 2.01 -4.68
C PRO A 27 0.94 2.23 -3.70
N VAL A 28 0.69 2.04 -2.40
CA VAL A 28 1.68 2.25 -1.32
C VAL A 28 2.54 1.03 -1.02
N ILE A 29 2.35 -0.07 -1.75
CA ILE A 29 3.08 -1.33 -1.58
C ILE A 29 3.73 -1.76 -2.91
N HIS A 30 4.67 -2.69 -2.83
CA HIS A 30 5.20 -3.42 -3.98
C HIS A 30 4.52 -4.80 -4.09
N PRO A 31 3.68 -5.04 -5.11
CA PRO A 31 2.86 -6.27 -5.19
C PRO A 31 3.67 -7.57 -5.20
N PRO A 32 4.79 -7.73 -5.93
CA PRO A 32 5.59 -8.96 -5.87
C PRO A 32 6.15 -9.25 -4.48
N THR A 33 6.57 -8.21 -3.73
CA THR A 33 7.03 -8.39 -2.35
C THR A 33 5.89 -8.84 -1.45
N VAL A 34 4.74 -8.16 -1.51
CA VAL A 34 3.58 -8.49 -0.68
C VAL A 34 3.02 -9.87 -1.03
N LEU A 35 3.03 -10.29 -2.30
CA LEU A 35 2.63 -11.63 -2.71
C LEU A 35 3.54 -12.71 -2.11
N ARG A 36 4.85 -12.46 -2.09
CA ARG A 36 5.82 -13.38 -1.47
C ARG A 36 5.58 -13.49 0.04
N GLN A 37 5.38 -12.37 0.73
CA GLN A 37 5.07 -12.35 2.16
C GLN A 37 3.72 -13.03 2.45
N TYR A 38 2.72 -12.83 1.58
CA TYR A 38 1.42 -13.47 1.66
C TYR A 38 1.53 -15.00 1.54
N ASN A 39 2.28 -15.51 0.56
CA ASN A 39 2.49 -16.94 0.40
C ASN A 39 3.24 -17.52 1.60
N ALA A 40 4.33 -16.87 2.04
CA ALA A 40 5.08 -17.28 3.23
C ALA A 40 4.22 -17.30 4.50
N PHE A 41 3.32 -16.33 4.67
CA PHE A 41 2.36 -16.32 5.76
C PHE A 41 1.47 -17.56 5.73
N TRP A 42 0.92 -17.92 4.56
CA TRP A 42 0.04 -19.09 4.45
C TRP A 42 0.79 -20.40 4.62
N ASP A 43 2.00 -20.52 4.09
CA ASP A 43 2.85 -21.71 4.28
C ASP A 43 3.14 -21.93 5.77
N TRP A 44 3.42 -20.85 6.51
CA TRP A 44 3.55 -20.89 7.97
C TRP A 44 2.22 -21.11 8.70
N TYR A 45 1.13 -20.45 8.31
CA TYR A 45 -0.15 -20.55 9.03
C TYR A 45 -0.74 -21.96 8.92
N ASP A 46 -0.63 -22.57 7.74
CA ASP A 46 -1.05 -23.94 7.51
C ASP A 46 -0.18 -24.95 8.30
N SER A 47 1.14 -24.70 8.45
CA SER A 47 2.06 -25.57 9.21
C SER A 47 2.05 -25.36 10.73
N SER A 48 1.86 -24.13 11.19
CA SER A 48 1.89 -23.72 12.61
C SER A 48 0.76 -24.32 13.44
N SER A 49 -0.31 -24.77 12.78
CA SER A 49 -1.34 -25.64 13.37
C SER A 49 -0.72 -26.87 14.07
N TYR A 50 0.48 -27.29 13.65
CA TYR A 50 1.19 -28.46 14.17
C TYR A 50 2.51 -28.13 14.91
N SER A 51 3.18 -27.00 14.60
CA SER A 51 4.54 -26.72 15.08
C SER A 51 4.64 -25.80 16.31
N GLY A 52 3.60 -25.02 16.64
CA GLY A 52 3.65 -24.05 17.74
C GLY A 52 4.65 -22.90 17.53
N GLU A 53 5.19 -22.75 16.32
CA GLU A 53 6.16 -21.73 15.97
C GLU A 53 5.54 -20.33 15.93
N SER A 54 6.31 -19.33 16.36
CA SER A 54 5.89 -17.93 16.28
C SER A 54 5.84 -17.43 14.84
N CYS A 55 4.98 -16.45 14.59
CA CYS A 55 4.86 -15.81 13.27
C CYS A 55 6.23 -15.25 12.81
N PRO A 56 6.72 -15.61 11.60
CA PRO A 56 8.05 -15.23 11.13
C PRO A 56 8.26 -13.71 11.04
N ASP A 57 7.25 -12.97 10.58
CA ASP A 57 7.28 -11.52 10.49
C ASP A 57 5.97 -10.91 11.06
N PRO A 58 5.95 -10.58 12.36
CA PRO A 58 4.79 -9.94 13.00
C PRO A 58 4.44 -8.58 12.38
N SER A 59 5.40 -7.90 11.74
CA SER A 59 5.20 -6.58 11.15
C SER A 59 4.35 -6.62 9.87
N PHE A 60 4.30 -7.77 9.20
CA PHE A 60 3.45 -7.99 8.03
C PHE A 60 1.97 -8.18 8.39
N ILE A 61 1.66 -8.67 9.59
CA ILE A 61 0.27 -8.96 10.01
C ILE A 61 -0.68 -7.75 9.90
N PRO A 62 -0.36 -6.54 10.41
CA PRO A 62 -1.26 -5.40 10.22
C PRO A 62 -1.49 -5.07 8.74
N LEU A 63 -0.46 -5.24 7.88
CA LEU A 63 -0.61 -5.04 6.44
C LEU A 63 -1.51 -6.09 5.82
N LEU A 64 -1.39 -7.35 6.23
CA LEU A 64 -2.25 -8.43 5.75
C LEU A 64 -3.73 -8.20 6.10
N TYR A 65 -4.02 -7.78 7.33
CA TYR A 65 -5.39 -7.38 7.70
C TYR A 65 -5.86 -6.13 6.94
N ALA A 66 -4.96 -5.18 6.63
CA ALA A 66 -5.31 -4.00 5.83
C ALA A 66 -5.66 -4.38 4.38
N VAL A 67 -4.98 -5.38 3.82
CA VAL A 67 -5.32 -5.99 2.53
C VAL A 67 -6.70 -6.66 2.59
N TRP A 68 -7.01 -7.41 3.65
CA TRP A 68 -8.34 -8.02 3.81
C TRP A 68 -9.45 -6.98 3.99
N TYR A 69 -9.19 -5.93 4.76
CA TYR A 69 -10.09 -4.79 4.92
C TYR A 69 -10.34 -4.08 3.58
N GLY A 70 -9.30 -3.76 2.83
CA GLY A 70 -9.42 -3.16 1.51
C GLY A 70 -10.15 -4.09 0.52
N GLY A 71 -9.89 -5.39 0.61
CA GLY A 71 -10.63 -6.39 -0.15
C GLY A 71 -12.12 -6.39 0.16
N SER A 72 -12.51 -6.34 1.44
CA SER A 72 -13.91 -6.44 1.84
C SER A 72 -14.74 -5.23 1.43
N VAL A 73 -14.12 -4.04 1.36
CA VAL A 73 -14.78 -2.83 0.83
C VAL A 73 -14.90 -2.86 -0.70
N THR A 74 -13.96 -3.49 -1.42
CA THR A 74 -13.95 -3.51 -2.89
C THR A 74 -14.77 -4.65 -3.51
N VAL A 75 -14.70 -5.88 -3.00
CA VAL A 75 -15.32 -7.03 -3.66
C VAL A 75 -16.85 -6.88 -3.77
N SER A 76 -17.42 -7.43 -4.84
CA SER A 76 -18.86 -7.29 -5.12
C SER A 76 -19.73 -7.86 -3.98
N LEU A 77 -20.93 -7.31 -3.78
CA LEU A 77 -21.88 -7.85 -2.80
C LEU A 77 -22.28 -9.31 -3.10
N ARG A 78 -22.26 -9.71 -4.37
CA ARG A 78 -22.47 -11.10 -4.78
C ARG A 78 -21.34 -11.99 -4.24
N THR A 79 -20.10 -11.55 -4.38
CA THR A 79 -18.92 -12.25 -3.86
C THR A 79 -18.95 -12.34 -2.34
N ILE A 80 -19.31 -11.25 -1.63
CA ILE A 80 -19.48 -11.28 -0.17
C ILE A 80 -20.52 -12.33 0.24
N LYS A 81 -21.70 -12.33 -0.39
CA LYS A 81 -22.75 -13.32 -0.08
C LYS A 81 -22.33 -14.76 -0.37
N ALA A 82 -21.57 -14.99 -1.43
CA ALA A 82 -21.14 -16.32 -1.85
C ALA A 82 -19.99 -16.88 -1.02
N GLU A 83 -18.96 -16.06 -0.71
CA GLU A 83 -17.73 -16.51 -0.04
C GLU A 83 -17.77 -16.29 1.48
N PHE A 84 -18.58 -15.36 1.98
CA PHE A 84 -18.65 -14.98 3.41
C PHE A 84 -20.09 -15.05 3.93
N SER A 85 -20.78 -16.15 3.65
CA SER A 85 -22.14 -16.40 4.09
C SER A 85 -22.25 -16.22 5.62
N GLY A 86 -23.10 -15.30 6.06
CA GLY A 86 -23.27 -14.96 7.49
C GLY A 86 -22.74 -13.59 7.89
N PHE A 87 -21.94 -12.94 7.04
CA PHE A 87 -21.46 -11.58 7.29
C PHE A 87 -22.02 -10.57 6.27
N THR A 88 -22.37 -9.39 6.77
CA THR A 88 -22.60 -8.22 5.89
C THR A 88 -21.25 -7.61 5.52
N ARG A 89 -21.18 -6.86 4.40
CA ARG A 89 -19.97 -6.11 4.03
C ARG A 89 -19.50 -5.22 5.18
N THR A 90 -20.42 -4.49 5.80
CA THR A 90 -20.12 -3.57 6.91
C THR A 90 -19.55 -4.31 8.11
N ALA A 91 -20.13 -5.45 8.50
CA ALA A 91 -19.63 -6.25 9.61
C ALA A 91 -18.23 -6.82 9.34
N LEU A 92 -18.01 -7.33 8.12
CA LEU A 92 -16.73 -7.89 7.69
C LEU A 92 -15.63 -6.82 7.65
N SER A 93 -15.90 -5.69 6.98
CA SER A 93 -14.98 -4.57 6.90
C SER A 93 -14.66 -3.98 8.26
N LYS A 94 -15.65 -3.82 9.15
CA LYS A 94 -15.42 -3.38 10.53
C LYS A 94 -14.50 -4.33 11.28
N THR A 95 -14.77 -5.64 11.19
CA THR A 95 -13.95 -6.67 11.85
C THR A 95 -12.49 -6.58 11.41
N TYR A 96 -12.21 -6.50 10.11
CA TYR A 96 -10.83 -6.39 9.63
C TYR A 96 -10.19 -5.05 9.99
N ASN A 97 -10.93 -3.95 9.96
CA ASN A 97 -10.44 -2.64 10.41
C ASN A 97 -10.02 -2.66 11.89
N ASP A 98 -10.84 -3.24 12.75
CA ASP A 98 -10.56 -3.41 14.18
C ASP A 98 -9.29 -4.26 14.38
N GLN A 99 -9.11 -5.31 13.58
CA GLN A 99 -7.91 -6.14 13.61
C GLN A 99 -6.65 -5.39 13.15
N VAL A 100 -6.72 -4.52 12.13
CA VAL A 100 -5.57 -3.69 11.75
C VAL A 100 -5.16 -2.80 12.92
N THR A 101 -6.11 -2.11 13.55
CA THR A 101 -5.85 -1.23 14.70
C THR A 101 -5.20 -2.00 15.85
N ARG A 102 -5.73 -3.18 16.19
CA ARG A 102 -5.16 -4.06 17.22
C ARG A 102 -3.73 -4.49 16.90
N TRP A 103 -3.46 -4.89 15.66
CA TRP A 103 -2.13 -5.36 15.27
C TRP A 103 -1.12 -4.24 15.13
N LEU A 104 -1.51 -3.04 14.67
CA LEU A 104 -0.66 -1.84 14.71
C LEU A 104 -0.22 -1.53 16.15
N ALA A 105 -1.13 -1.58 17.12
CA ALA A 105 -0.79 -1.40 18.52
C ALA A 105 0.15 -2.51 19.03
N LYS A 106 -0.09 -3.76 18.62
CA LYS A 106 0.70 -4.92 19.03
C LYS A 106 2.14 -4.90 18.50
N VAL A 107 2.37 -4.41 17.28
CA VAL A 107 3.71 -4.18 16.74
C VAL A 107 4.32 -2.85 17.20
N ALA A 108 3.68 -2.19 18.17
CA ALA A 108 4.10 -0.91 18.76
C ALA A 108 4.22 0.23 17.74
N PHE A 109 3.47 0.21 16.64
CA PHE A 109 3.35 1.37 15.76
C PHE A 109 2.60 2.52 16.48
N PRO A 110 3.04 3.80 16.39
CA PRO A 110 4.16 4.33 15.60
C PRO A 110 5.53 4.36 16.31
N ARG A 111 5.63 3.86 17.56
CA ARG A 111 6.88 3.88 18.34
C ARG A 111 7.99 3.00 17.75
N SER A 112 7.61 1.90 17.08
CA SER A 112 8.51 1.01 16.36
C SER A 112 8.05 0.89 14.90
N PRO A 113 8.34 1.89 14.06
CA PRO A 113 7.79 1.94 12.71
C PRO A 113 8.48 0.94 11.78
N SER A 114 7.69 0.29 10.92
CA SER A 114 8.15 -0.52 9.79
C SER A 114 7.43 -0.10 8.51
N LEU A 115 7.96 -0.46 7.34
CA LEU A 115 7.30 -0.17 6.06
C LEU A 115 5.92 -0.83 5.99
N GLN A 116 5.79 -2.06 6.51
CA GLN A 116 4.53 -2.79 6.55
C GLN A 116 3.52 -2.12 7.51
N GLY A 117 3.98 -1.67 8.68
CA GLY A 117 3.14 -0.95 9.65
C GLY A 117 2.66 0.39 9.10
N LEU A 118 3.55 1.17 8.48
CA LEU A 118 3.17 2.43 7.83
C LEU A 118 2.24 2.19 6.64
N ALA A 119 2.46 1.15 5.82
CA ALA A 119 1.58 0.81 4.71
C ALA A 119 0.18 0.45 5.20
N ALA A 120 0.08 -0.38 6.24
CA ALA A 120 -1.18 -0.74 6.87
C ALA A 120 -1.93 0.49 7.40
N TYR A 121 -1.21 1.38 8.08
CA TYR A 121 -1.75 2.64 8.58
C TYR A 121 -2.30 3.50 7.44
N LEU A 122 -1.50 3.76 6.41
CA LEU A 122 -1.92 4.55 5.25
C LEU A 122 -3.16 3.95 4.57
N LEU A 123 -3.14 2.66 4.25
CA LEU A 123 -4.27 1.99 3.60
C LEU A 123 -5.56 2.12 4.40
N VAL A 124 -5.52 1.88 5.70
CA VAL A 124 -6.71 1.99 6.56
C VAL A 124 -7.25 3.42 6.58
N GLN A 125 -6.38 4.41 6.78
CA GLN A 125 -6.80 5.81 6.84
C GLN A 125 -7.34 6.29 5.51
N THR A 126 -6.73 5.90 4.38
CA THR A 126 -7.25 6.23 3.04
C THR A 126 -8.62 5.63 2.76
N ILE A 127 -8.88 4.38 3.18
CA ILE A 127 -10.20 3.76 3.01
C ILE A 127 -11.24 4.42 3.93
N LEU A 128 -10.84 4.80 5.14
CA LEU A 128 -11.72 5.41 6.14
C LEU A 128 -11.95 6.91 5.92
N SER A 129 -11.15 7.58 5.08
CA SER A 129 -11.21 9.03 4.86
C SER A 129 -12.61 9.43 4.39
N LYS A 130 -13.46 9.81 5.35
CA LYS A 130 -14.72 10.47 5.09
C LYS A 130 -14.44 11.96 5.12
N GLU A 131 -14.84 12.66 4.07
CA GLU A 131 -14.71 14.13 3.97
C GLU A 131 -15.41 14.86 5.15
N GLU A 132 -16.26 14.15 5.89
CA GLU A 132 -17.06 14.67 7.02
C GLU A 132 -16.28 14.87 8.34
N GLU A 133 -15.04 14.38 8.48
CA GLU A 133 -14.20 14.61 9.68
C GLU A 133 -12.81 15.20 9.35
N PRO A 134 -12.73 16.53 9.09
CA PRO A 134 -11.47 17.19 8.68
C PRO A 134 -10.35 17.10 9.71
N LEU A 135 -10.68 17.21 11.01
CA LEU A 135 -9.67 17.17 12.08
C LEU A 135 -9.03 15.78 12.21
N THR A 136 -9.86 14.72 12.22
CA THR A 136 -9.38 13.33 12.24
C THR A 136 -8.47 13.08 11.03
N SER A 137 -8.86 13.61 9.87
CA SER A 137 -8.09 13.52 8.63
C SER A 137 -6.71 14.21 8.75
N SER A 138 -6.69 15.44 9.24
CA SER A 138 -5.46 16.21 9.48
C SER A 138 -4.51 15.54 10.48
N LEU A 139 -5.05 14.99 11.57
CA LEU A 139 -4.24 14.30 12.58
C LEU A 139 -3.60 13.02 12.03
N PHE A 140 -4.32 12.25 11.20
CA PHE A 140 -3.73 11.04 10.64
C PHE A 140 -2.59 11.37 9.67
N VAL A 141 -2.78 12.36 8.79
CA VAL A 141 -1.74 12.76 7.83
C VAL A 141 -0.53 13.27 8.59
N SER A 142 -0.74 14.08 9.62
CA SER A 142 0.33 14.60 10.49
C SER A 142 1.15 13.48 11.13
N LEU A 143 0.49 12.43 11.63
CA LEU A 143 1.18 11.27 12.18
C LEU A 143 1.96 10.50 11.10
N ALA A 144 1.33 10.21 9.96
CA ALA A 144 1.98 9.52 8.84
C ALA A 144 3.21 10.27 8.35
N MET A 145 3.10 11.60 8.19
CA MET A 145 4.19 12.49 7.79
C MET A 145 5.36 12.38 8.76
N ARG A 146 5.09 12.51 10.06
CA ARG A 146 6.14 12.45 11.08
C ARG A 146 6.83 11.08 11.10
N VAL A 147 6.06 10.00 11.02
CA VAL A 147 6.61 8.63 10.95
C VAL A 147 7.47 8.45 9.71
N ALA A 148 6.99 8.89 8.53
CA ALA A 148 7.74 8.81 7.28
C ALA A 148 9.06 9.61 7.35
N GLN A 149 9.02 10.81 7.94
CA GLN A 149 10.23 11.61 8.17
C GLN A 149 11.20 10.90 9.11
N THR A 150 10.73 10.36 10.24
CA THR A 150 11.55 9.58 11.18
C THR A 150 12.20 8.35 10.52
N MET A 151 11.49 7.70 9.59
CA MET A 151 11.99 6.56 8.81
C MET A 151 12.87 6.97 7.61
N GLY A 152 13.08 8.27 7.38
CA GLY A 152 13.88 8.80 6.28
C GLY A 152 13.21 8.78 4.90
N LEU A 153 11.90 8.59 4.80
CA LEU A 153 11.19 8.49 3.50
C LEU A 153 11.17 9.81 2.71
N HIS A 154 11.43 10.93 3.38
CA HIS A 154 11.61 12.25 2.77
C HIS A 154 12.95 12.41 2.04
N ARG A 155 13.84 11.40 2.15
CA ARG A 155 15.13 11.36 1.47
C ARG A 155 15.11 10.31 0.35
N ASP A 156 15.66 10.61 -0.83
CA ASP A 156 15.63 9.67 -1.94
C ASP A 156 16.46 8.42 -1.63
N PRO A 157 15.87 7.21 -1.75
CA PRO A 157 16.55 5.96 -1.42
C PRO A 157 17.80 5.67 -2.26
N ALA A 158 17.96 6.29 -3.45
CA ALA A 158 19.10 6.06 -4.33
C ALA A 158 20.46 6.41 -3.67
N ASN A 159 20.45 7.25 -2.64
CA ASN A 159 21.64 7.69 -1.94
C ASN A 159 22.07 6.74 -0.80
N PHE A 160 21.31 5.68 -0.51
CA PHE A 160 21.46 4.88 0.71
C PHE A 160 21.64 3.36 0.48
N GLY A 161 21.89 2.92 -0.76
CA GLY A 161 22.08 1.50 -1.06
C GLY A 161 20.83 0.63 -0.81
N ILE A 162 19.64 1.24 -0.80
CA ILE A 162 18.36 0.54 -0.59
C ILE A 162 18.01 -0.25 -1.86
N SER A 163 17.46 -1.46 -1.68
CA SER A 163 17.07 -2.31 -2.81
C SER A 163 16.04 -1.62 -3.72
N PRO A 164 16.05 -1.85 -5.05
CA PRO A 164 15.15 -1.15 -5.97
C PRO A 164 13.66 -1.28 -5.64
N ALA A 165 13.22 -2.46 -5.21
CA ALA A 165 11.82 -2.69 -4.81
C ALA A 165 11.44 -1.91 -3.53
N GLU A 166 12.32 -1.86 -2.55
CA GLU A 166 12.10 -1.08 -1.33
C GLU A 166 12.19 0.42 -1.59
N ALA A 167 13.13 0.84 -2.42
CA ALA A 167 13.30 2.23 -2.85
C ALA A 167 11.99 2.75 -3.47
N GLU A 168 11.39 1.99 -4.38
CA GLU A 168 10.10 2.41 -4.95
C GLU A 168 8.96 2.37 -3.95
N CYS A 169 8.89 1.41 -3.03
CA CYS A 169 7.90 1.47 -1.94
C CYS A 169 8.01 2.78 -1.15
N ARG A 170 9.23 3.16 -0.76
CA ARG A 170 9.48 4.39 0.01
C ARG A 170 9.05 5.63 -0.75
N ARG A 171 9.39 5.75 -2.04
CA ARG A 171 8.93 6.86 -2.92
C ARG A 171 7.41 6.91 -3.00
N ARG A 172 6.76 5.77 -3.23
CA ARG A 172 5.28 5.66 -3.34
C ARG A 172 4.59 6.09 -2.06
N MET A 173 5.08 5.65 -0.90
CA MET A 173 4.53 6.02 0.40
C MET A 173 4.70 7.50 0.68
N TRP A 174 5.88 8.06 0.39
CA TRP A 174 6.12 9.50 0.51
C TRP A 174 5.14 10.31 -0.33
N TRP A 175 5.07 10.05 -1.64
CA TRP A 175 4.18 10.79 -2.53
C TRP A 175 2.69 10.58 -2.23
N HIS A 176 2.33 9.42 -1.68
CA HIS A 176 0.98 9.22 -1.18
C HIS A 176 0.66 10.10 0.02
N ILE A 177 1.57 10.20 1.00
CA ILE A 177 1.40 11.05 2.19
C ILE A 177 1.30 12.52 1.78
N VAL A 178 2.21 12.99 0.92
CA VAL A 178 2.18 14.38 0.42
C VAL A 178 0.89 14.70 -0.32
N HIS A 179 0.37 13.75 -1.10
CA HIS A 179 -0.93 13.93 -1.74
C HIS A 179 -2.08 14.01 -0.74
N MET A 180 -2.12 13.13 0.27
CA MET A 180 -3.16 13.18 1.31
C MET A 180 -3.10 14.49 2.09
N ASP A 181 -1.91 15.00 2.37
CA ASP A 181 -1.69 16.31 2.98
C ASP A 181 -2.31 17.43 2.15
N GLY A 182 -1.99 17.49 0.85
CA GLY A 182 -2.61 18.47 -0.06
C GLY A 182 -4.14 18.38 -0.11
N VAL A 183 -4.70 17.16 -0.15
CA VAL A 183 -6.17 16.96 -0.12
C VAL A 183 -6.77 17.51 1.17
N VAL A 184 -6.20 17.17 2.33
CA VAL A 184 -6.70 17.60 3.64
C VAL A 184 -6.55 19.12 3.83
N SER A 185 -5.42 19.70 3.42
CA SER A 185 -5.19 21.13 3.46
C SER A 185 -6.19 21.90 2.61
N MET A 186 -6.45 21.44 1.38
CA MET A 186 -7.46 22.04 0.50
C MET A 186 -8.87 21.93 1.08
N SER A 187 -9.27 20.78 1.61
CA SER A 187 -10.63 20.59 2.14
C SER A 187 -10.87 21.30 3.47
N SER A 188 -9.82 21.53 4.26
CA SER A 188 -9.92 22.07 5.62
C SER A 188 -9.48 23.54 5.73
N GLY A 189 -8.87 24.11 4.68
CA GLY A 189 -8.27 25.44 4.70
C GLY A 189 -7.01 25.55 5.57
N LEU A 190 -6.40 24.42 5.94
CA LEU A 190 -5.15 24.38 6.72
C LEU A 190 -3.94 24.50 5.79
N PRO A 191 -2.81 25.06 6.26
CA PRO A 191 -1.56 24.99 5.50
C PRO A 191 -1.10 23.53 5.35
N PRO A 192 -0.45 23.17 4.24
CA PRO A 192 0.18 21.86 4.08
C PRO A 192 1.32 21.65 5.07
N LEU A 193 1.56 20.40 5.45
CA LEU A 193 2.66 19.99 6.32
C LEU A 193 4.00 19.98 5.58
N VAL A 194 4.00 19.77 4.26
CA VAL A 194 5.18 19.94 3.40
C VAL A 194 5.10 21.29 2.71
N ASN A 195 6.12 22.11 2.90
CA ASN A 195 6.31 23.39 2.23
C ASN A 195 7.75 23.52 1.71
N GLU A 196 8.07 24.62 1.02
CA GLU A 196 9.42 24.88 0.48
C GLU A 196 10.53 24.87 1.54
N GLU A 197 10.20 25.15 2.80
CA GLU A 197 11.16 25.16 3.92
C GLU A 197 11.45 23.74 4.44
N THR A 198 10.56 22.78 4.18
CA THR A 198 10.69 21.40 4.63
C THR A 198 11.55 20.62 3.63
N TYR A 199 12.80 20.33 3.99
CA TYR A 199 13.71 19.62 3.08
C TYR A 199 13.23 18.21 2.74
N TRP A 200 13.05 17.93 1.45
CA TRP A 200 12.90 16.60 0.86
C TRP A 200 13.59 16.56 -0.52
N ASP A 201 14.11 15.40 -0.93
CA ASP A 201 14.79 15.23 -2.23
C ASP A 201 14.30 13.98 -3.01
N VAL A 202 13.16 13.43 -2.60
CA VAL A 202 12.54 12.23 -3.19
C VAL A 202 12.25 12.46 -4.67
N ARG A 203 12.69 11.52 -5.51
CA ARG A 203 12.47 11.58 -6.97
C ARG A 203 11.07 11.11 -7.33
N GLU A 204 10.67 11.38 -8.58
CA GLU A 204 9.52 10.76 -9.20
C GLU A 204 9.67 9.22 -9.18
N THR A 205 8.56 8.50 -9.03
CA THR A 205 8.57 7.04 -9.09
C THR A 205 8.92 6.54 -10.49
N SER A 206 9.62 5.42 -10.58
CA SER A 206 10.01 4.82 -11.85
C SER A 206 8.82 4.26 -12.66
N GLU A 207 8.92 4.36 -13.99
CA GLU A 207 8.02 3.70 -14.96
C GLU A 207 8.25 2.19 -15.06
N ILE A 208 9.35 1.68 -14.50
CA ILE A 208 9.70 0.26 -14.49
C ILE A 208 8.56 -0.55 -13.86
N LYS A 209 8.23 -1.68 -14.49
CA LYS A 209 7.21 -2.60 -13.96
C LYS A 209 7.66 -3.16 -12.62
N ASP A 210 6.71 -3.33 -11.70
CA ASP A 210 6.99 -3.90 -10.38
C ASP A 210 7.69 -5.27 -10.45
N THR A 211 7.30 -6.11 -11.40
CA THR A 211 7.94 -7.42 -11.60
C THR A 211 9.38 -7.35 -12.10
N LEU A 212 9.83 -6.22 -12.63
CA LEU A 212 11.18 -6.02 -13.13
C LEU A 212 12.09 -5.32 -12.11
N LEU A 213 11.54 -4.73 -11.04
CA LEU A 213 12.36 -3.98 -10.08
C LEU A 213 13.44 -4.86 -9.43
N GLY A 214 14.70 -4.49 -9.66
CA GLY A 214 15.87 -5.22 -9.16
C GLY A 214 16.34 -6.37 -10.04
N LEU A 215 15.73 -6.57 -11.21
CA LEU A 215 16.18 -7.53 -12.21
C LEU A 215 17.02 -6.85 -13.30
N PRO A 216 17.95 -7.57 -13.98
CA PRO A 216 18.74 -7.02 -15.09
C PRO A 216 17.89 -6.45 -16.23
N GLU A 217 16.72 -7.02 -16.48
CA GLU A 217 15.76 -6.61 -17.51
C GLU A 217 15.21 -5.19 -17.26
N ALA A 218 15.30 -4.68 -16.03
CA ALA A 218 14.88 -3.33 -15.68
C ALA A 218 15.62 -2.25 -16.49
N GLU A 219 16.93 -2.44 -16.72
CA GLU A 219 17.74 -1.47 -17.47
C GLU A 219 17.31 -1.40 -18.93
N GLN A 220 17.03 -2.55 -19.53
CA GLN A 220 16.54 -2.62 -20.90
C GLN A 220 15.15 -1.99 -21.00
N TYR A 221 14.28 -2.28 -20.04
CA TYR A 221 12.95 -1.68 -19.98
C TYR A 221 13.03 -0.16 -19.87
N GLU A 222 13.88 0.37 -18.99
CA GLU A 222 14.09 1.81 -18.81
C GLU A 222 14.62 2.48 -20.10
N LYS A 223 15.55 1.85 -20.82
CA LYS A 223 16.01 2.32 -22.13
C LYS A 223 14.85 2.42 -23.13
N LEU A 224 14.00 1.39 -23.20
CA LEU A 224 12.84 1.36 -24.08
C LEU A 224 11.81 2.45 -23.73
N VAL A 225 11.59 2.71 -22.44
CA VAL A 225 10.74 3.83 -21.99
C VAL A 225 11.31 5.16 -22.46
N ARG A 226 12.59 5.42 -22.19
CA ARG A 226 13.26 6.69 -22.55
C ARG A 226 13.28 6.92 -24.07
N SER A 227 13.37 5.86 -24.87
CA SER A 227 13.36 5.96 -26.33
C SER A 227 11.96 5.95 -26.95
N GLY A 228 10.89 5.87 -26.15
CA GLY A 228 9.52 5.74 -26.66
C GLY A 228 9.23 4.44 -27.41
N LEU A 229 10.08 3.41 -27.22
CA LEU A 229 9.97 2.09 -27.85
C LEU A 229 9.45 1.02 -26.90
N ARG A 230 8.94 1.41 -25.72
CA ARG A 230 8.34 0.51 -24.75
C ARG A 230 7.18 -0.26 -25.40
N PRO A 231 7.19 -1.60 -25.33
CA PRO A 231 6.04 -2.40 -25.76
C PRO A 231 4.78 -1.98 -25.00
N ARG A 232 3.63 -2.02 -25.69
CA ARG A 232 2.33 -1.83 -25.04
C ARG A 232 2.13 -2.93 -24.00
N ASP A 233 1.52 -2.60 -22.87
CA ASP A 233 1.22 -3.63 -21.88
C ASP A 233 0.19 -4.59 -22.47
N ASN A 234 0.43 -5.90 -22.27
CA ASN A 234 -0.49 -6.93 -22.70
C ASN A 234 -1.48 -7.21 -21.55
N PRO A 235 -2.76 -6.86 -21.69
CA PRO A 235 -3.75 -7.08 -20.64
C PRO A 235 -3.94 -8.56 -20.26
N ASP A 236 -3.57 -9.49 -21.13
CA ASP A 236 -3.72 -10.93 -20.88
C ASP A 236 -2.47 -11.56 -20.23
N ASP A 237 -1.42 -10.78 -19.96
CA ASP A 237 -0.19 -11.28 -19.34
C ASP A 237 -0.35 -11.42 -17.82
N PRO A 238 -0.30 -12.65 -17.26
CA PRO A 238 -0.49 -12.91 -15.84
C PRO A 238 0.65 -12.38 -14.97
N THR A 239 1.78 -11.96 -15.56
CA THR A 239 2.91 -11.35 -14.84
C THR A 239 2.68 -9.87 -14.53
N ILE A 240 1.62 -9.25 -15.07
CA ILE A 240 1.26 -7.88 -14.73
C ILE A 240 0.53 -7.88 -13.39
N CYS A 241 1.20 -7.40 -12.35
CA CYS A 241 0.51 -6.91 -11.17
C CYS A 241 -0.43 -5.78 -11.62
N GLY A 242 -1.74 -6.01 -11.55
CA GLY A 242 -2.76 -5.04 -12.00
C GLY A 242 -3.78 -5.54 -13.01
N GLY A 243 -3.68 -6.78 -13.50
CA GLY A 243 -4.66 -7.36 -14.42
C GLY A 243 -4.62 -6.70 -15.80
N SER A 244 -5.76 -6.74 -16.51
CA SER A 244 -5.91 -6.41 -17.93
C SER A 244 -5.83 -4.91 -18.28
N SER A 245 -4.96 -4.17 -17.61
CA SER A 245 -4.67 -2.80 -17.95
C SER A 245 -3.58 -2.73 -19.02
N MET A 246 -3.86 -2.01 -20.12
CA MET A 246 -2.88 -1.63 -21.15
C MET A 246 -1.83 -0.62 -20.65
N VAL A 247 -1.92 -0.19 -19.39
CA VAL A 247 -1.10 0.88 -18.82
C VAL A 247 -0.65 0.51 -17.41
N ASN A 248 0.59 0.88 -17.04
CA ASN A 248 1.10 0.81 -15.67
C ASN A 248 0.35 1.82 -14.76
N VAL A 249 -0.85 1.44 -14.32
CA VAL A 249 -1.77 2.30 -13.54
C VAL A 249 -1.11 2.77 -12.25
N TYR A 250 -0.30 1.92 -11.61
CA TYR A 250 0.36 2.27 -10.36
C TYR A 250 1.35 3.41 -10.55
N TYR A 251 2.18 3.33 -11.59
CA TYR A 251 3.06 4.43 -11.97
C TYR A 251 2.26 5.71 -12.23
N LEU A 252 1.22 5.66 -13.08
CA LEU A 252 0.44 6.84 -13.42
C LEU A 252 -0.21 7.50 -12.20
N THR A 253 -0.79 6.70 -11.31
CA THR A 253 -1.40 7.19 -10.08
C THR A 253 -0.38 7.89 -9.19
N VAL A 254 0.82 7.31 -9.01
CA VAL A 254 1.84 7.93 -8.15
C VAL A 254 2.47 9.15 -8.81
N ARG A 255 2.75 9.08 -10.11
CA ARG A 255 3.16 10.24 -10.90
C ARG A 255 2.17 11.39 -10.79
N GLY A 256 0.88 11.10 -10.89
CA GLY A 256 -0.17 12.11 -10.72
C GLY A 256 -0.06 12.79 -9.35
N LYS A 257 0.12 12.00 -8.27
CA LYS A 257 0.34 12.51 -6.90
C LYS A 257 1.59 13.38 -6.80
N TYR A 258 2.69 12.95 -7.42
CA TYR A 258 3.93 13.72 -7.51
C TYR A 258 3.74 15.07 -8.22
N ILE A 259 3.12 15.07 -9.40
CA ILE A 259 2.88 16.28 -10.19
C ILE A 259 1.97 17.25 -9.43
N MET A 260 0.91 16.75 -8.80
CA MET A 260 0.02 17.57 -7.97
C MET A 260 0.77 18.21 -6.80
N ALA A 261 1.60 17.44 -6.09
CA ALA A 261 2.39 17.94 -4.96
C ALA A 261 3.34 19.09 -5.37
N ARG A 262 3.93 19.04 -6.57
CA ARG A 262 4.83 20.10 -7.05
C ARG A 262 4.15 21.38 -7.50
N LYS A 263 2.84 21.34 -7.76
CA LYS A 263 2.08 22.49 -8.28
C LYS A 263 1.59 23.43 -7.17
N TYR A 264 1.53 22.95 -5.93
CA TYR A 264 1.02 23.69 -4.77
C TYR A 264 2.05 23.70 -3.62
N PRO A 265 3.23 24.31 -3.80
CA PRO A 265 4.21 24.49 -2.71
C PRO A 265 3.74 25.47 -1.63
#